data_AF-X1BE67-F1
#
_entry.id   AF-X1BE67-F1
#
_cell.length_a   1.000
_cell.length_b   1.000
_cell.length_c   1.000
_cell.angle_alpha   90.00
_cell.angle_beta   90.00
_cell.angle_gamma   90.00
#
_symmetry.space_group_name_H-M   'P 1'
#
loop_
_entity.id
_entity.type
_entity.pdbx_description
1 polymer ?
#
loop_
_entity_poly.entity_id
_entity_poly.type
_entity_poly.pdbx_seq_one_letter_code
_entity_poly.pdbx_strand_id
1 'polypeptide(L)' 'AEGAHGSSGGPLLNKLGRIIGICVTGPVPGGGVTLCVSVVDIQVALEEYNS' A
#
# COMPACT_ATOMS: atom_id res chain seq x y z
N ALA A 1 9.77 -5.65 -6.91
CA ALA A 1 10.79 -5.50 -5.85
C ALA A 1 10.08 -5.74 -4.53
N GLU A 2 10.56 -6.69 -3.74
CA GLU A 2 10.10 -6.85 -2.35
C GLU A 2 10.37 -5.54 -1.61
N GLY A 3 9.43 -5.07 -0.79
CA GLY A 3 9.62 -3.80 -0.06
C GLY A 3 10.93 -3.81 0.73
N ALA A 4 11.62 -2.69 0.83
CA ALA A 4 12.73 -2.58 1.77
C ALA A 4 12.20 -2.04 3.10
N HIS A 5 13.01 -2.11 4.16
CA HIS A 5 12.81 -1.23 5.30
C HIS A 5 12.72 0.22 4.78
N GLY A 6 11.67 0.96 5.15
CA GLY A 6 11.38 2.28 4.58
C GLY A 6 10.38 2.30 3.42
N SER A 7 9.79 1.16 3.03
CA SER A 7 8.71 1.12 2.03
C SER A 7 7.35 1.58 2.55
N SER A 8 7.21 1.86 3.85
CA SER A 8 5.96 2.37 4.44
C SER A 8 5.62 3.74 3.85
N GLY A 9 4.36 3.91 3.41
CA GLY A 9 3.90 5.09 2.68
C GLY A 9 4.21 5.07 1.18
N GLY A 10 4.92 4.06 0.67
CA GLY A 10 5.19 3.91 -0.77
C GLY A 10 3.95 3.48 -1.57
N PRO A 11 3.82 3.90 -2.84
CA PRO A 11 2.69 3.52 -3.67
C PRO A 11 2.80 2.08 -4.19
N LEU A 12 1.70 1.32 -4.10
CA LEU A 12 1.54 0.06 -4.83
C LEU A 12 1.02 0.37 -6.24
N LEU A 13 1.78 0.00 -7.26
CA LEU A 13 1.47 0.28 -8.66
C LEU A 13 1.01 -0.98 -9.39
N ASN A 14 0.05 -0.84 -10.30
CA ASN A 14 -0.30 -1.89 -11.25
C ASN A 14 0.62 -1.88 -12.49
N LYS A 15 0.40 -2.83 -13.42
CA LYS A 15 1.18 -2.97 -14.66
C LYS A 15 1.19 -1.74 -15.58
N LEU A 16 0.30 -0.78 -15.36
CA LEU A 16 0.20 0.47 -16.13
C LEU A 16 0.80 1.67 -15.37
N GLY A 17 1.44 1.44 -14.21
CA GLY A 17 1.98 2.50 -13.37
C GLY A 17 0.93 3.29 -12.59
N ARG A 18 -0.32 2.79 -12.50
CA ARG A 18 -1.38 3.45 -11.71
C ARG A 18 -1.32 2.99 -10.26
N ILE A 19 -1.56 3.91 -9.33
CA ILE A 19 -1.64 3.63 -7.90
C ILE A 19 -2.90 2.81 -7.62
N ILE A 20 -2.73 1.68 -6.94
CA ILE A 20 -3.81 0.77 -6.51
C ILE A 20 -3.82 0.55 -4.99
N GLY A 21 -2.85 1.11 -4.25
CA GLY A 21 -2.77 1.02 -2.81
C GLY A 21 -1.53 1.70 -2.22
N ILE A 22 -1.39 1.62 -0.91
CA ILE A 22 -0.24 2.15 -0.15
C ILE A 22 0.35 1.04 0.71
N CYS A 23 1.67 0.86 0.64
CA CYS A 23 2.39 -0.08 1.47
C CYS A 23 2.39 0.41 2.94
N VAL A 24 1.97 -0.42 3.89
CA VAL A 24 1.83 -0.04 5.30
C VAL A 24 2.87 -0.68 6.23
N THR A 25 3.48 -1.79 5.80
CA THR A 25 4.57 -2.44 6.52
C THR A 25 5.73 -2.70 5.59
N GLY A 26 6.95 -2.68 6.12
CA GLY A 26 8.07 -3.34 5.43
C GLY A 26 7.82 -4.85 5.40
N PRO A 27 8.32 -5.59 4.40
CA PRO A 27 8.20 -7.04 4.42
C PRO A 27 8.99 -7.62 5.59
N VAL A 28 8.51 -8.77 6.07
CA VAL A 28 9.28 -9.60 6.98
C VAL A 28 10.52 -10.10 6.21
N PRO A 29 11.75 -9.98 6.77
CA PRO A 29 12.97 -10.45 6.12
C PRO A 29 12.83 -11.92 5.67
N GLY A 30 13.07 -12.20 4.39
CA GLY A 30 12.97 -13.53 3.79
C GLY A 30 11.55 -13.99 3.42
N GLY A 31 10.52 -13.17 3.66
CA GLY A 31 9.12 -13.52 3.39
C GLY A 31 8.60 -13.09 2.01
N GLY A 32 9.23 -12.12 1.35
CA GLY A 32 8.83 -11.62 0.03
C GLY A 32 7.43 -11.01 -0.09
N VAL A 33 6.75 -10.79 1.03
CA VAL A 33 5.38 -10.26 1.10
C VAL A 33 5.38 -8.92 1.80
N THR A 34 4.76 -7.92 1.17
CA THR A 34 4.54 -6.58 1.72
C THR A 34 3.04 -6.34 1.88
N LEU A 35 2.59 -5.92 3.07
CA LEU A 35 1.18 -5.57 3.27
C LEU A 35 0.90 -4.17 2.74
N CYS A 36 -0.19 -4.05 2.00
CA CYS A 36 -0.67 -2.81 1.42
C CYS A 36 -2.15 -2.63 1.75
N VAL A 37 -2.59 -1.38 1.92
CA VAL A 37 -4.01 -1.02 1.98
C VAL A 37 -4.46 -0.62 0.58
N SER A 38 -5.63 -1.12 0.16
CA SER A 38 -6.20 -0.83 -1.15
C SER A 38 -6.63 0.64 -1.26
N VAL A 39 -6.53 1.22 -2.45
CA VAL A 39 -7.06 2.57 -2.72
C VAL A 39 -8.58 2.66 -2.47
N VAL A 40 -9.31 1.55 -2.62
CA VAL A 40 -10.76 1.51 -2.37
C VAL A 40 -11.04 1.68 -0.88
N ASP A 41 -10.33 0.97 -0.01
CA ASP A 41 -10.50 1.07 1.44
C ASP A 41 -10.13 2.48 1.94
N ILE A 42 -9.10 3.09 1.34
CA ILE A 42 -8.69 4.48 1.63
C ILE A 42 -9.80 5.46 1.24
N GLN A 43 -10.45 5.25 0.09
CA GLN A 43 -11.56 6.11 -0.35
C GLN A 43 -12.76 6.01 0.59
N VAL A 44 -13.15 4.80 0.98
CA VAL A 44 -14.25 4.59 1.94
C VAL A 44 -13.95 5.28 3.27
N ALA A 45 -12.74 5.10 3.82
CA ALA A 45 -12.35 5.75 5.07
C ALA A 45 -12.34 7.29 4.97
N LEU A 46 -11.99 7.84 3.81
CA LEU A 46 -12.01 9.28 3.57
C LEU A 46 -13.45 9.82 3.49
N GLU A 47 -14.37 9.10 2.86
CA GLU A 47 -15.79 9.46 2.81
C GLU A 47 -16.40 9.45 4.21
N GLU A 48 -16.11 8.42 5.01
CA GLU A 48 -16.53 8.33 6.42
C GLU A 48 -15.97 9.47 7.27
N TYR A 49 -14.70 9.86 7.07
CA TYR A 49 -14.08 10.95 7.82
C TYR A 49 -14.67 12.33 7.52
N ASN A 50 -15.13 12.55 6.28
CA ASN A 50 -15.68 13.84 5.84
C ASN A 50 -17.18 14.00 6.10
N SER A 51 -17.85 12.96 6.62
CA SER A 51 -19.28 12.96 6.95
C SER A 51 -19.52 13.53 8.35
#